data_AF-A0A179FA90-F1
#
_entry.id   AF-A0A179FA90-F1
#
_cell.length_a   1.000
_cell.length_b   1.000
_cell.length_c   1.000
_cell.angle_alpha   90.00
_cell.angle_beta   90.00
_cell.angle_gamma   90.00
#
_symmetry.space_group_name_H-M   'P 1'
#
loop_
_entity.id
_entity.type
_entity.pdbx_description
1 polymer ?
#
loop_
_entity_poly.entity_id
_entity_poly.type
_entity_poly.pdbx_seq_one_letter_code
_entity_poly.pdbx_strand_id
1 'polypeptide(L)'
;MTRISALITVLAAATTALAGTISPEVLFRRDDTIWCGAIQSKVPSGHFTDVYGEWVIPKLSKRNGQGGSTPNNELNVPMWVGIDGVGGICNKGALLQAGTTSFLHPDGKESTQFWVEFFPKPAAFQNFEVNTGDRVGVQIHADSMTKGTVHLHNLTKKKTKTVTIEAPAGKSLCGKSLEWIIEWSGAGLPHFDGFNSKASGKTSTGKSVNAKGSQLADVHRGGKSYCKGSVTNSGDVHFAPN
;
A
#
# COMPACT_ATOMS: atom_id res chain seq x y z
N MET A 1 -37.71 -58.64 40.79
CA MET A 1 -36.95 -57.36 40.85
C MET A 1 -36.25 -57.20 39.51
N THR A 2 -36.81 -56.39 38.62
CA THR A 2 -36.33 -56.25 37.24
C THR A 2 -35.87 -54.81 37.06
N ARG A 3 -34.60 -54.63 36.66
CA ARG A 3 -33.95 -53.33 36.42
C ARG A 3 -34.43 -52.75 35.08
N ILE A 4 -34.64 -51.45 35.01
CA ILE A 4 -34.89 -50.71 33.76
C ILE A 4 -33.81 -49.63 33.63
N SER A 5 -33.05 -49.74 32.53
CA SER A 5 -32.04 -48.77 32.07
C SER A 5 -32.70 -47.60 31.35
N ALA A 6 -32.11 -46.42 31.53
CA ALA A 6 -32.51 -45.15 30.92
C ALA A 6 -32.06 -45.05 29.45
N LEU A 7 -32.89 -44.41 28.62
CA LEU A 7 -32.50 -43.84 27.32
C LEU A 7 -32.82 -42.34 27.35
N ILE A 8 -31.79 -41.53 27.12
CA ILE A 8 -31.86 -40.06 27.02
C ILE A 8 -32.13 -39.68 25.57
N THR A 9 -33.17 -38.90 25.33
CA THR A 9 -33.49 -38.31 24.02
C THR A 9 -32.82 -36.95 23.91
N VAL A 10 -32.02 -36.74 22.85
CA VAL A 10 -31.41 -35.44 22.51
C VAL A 10 -32.38 -34.66 21.62
N LEU A 11 -32.74 -33.44 22.03
CA LEU A 11 -33.50 -32.50 21.21
C LEU A 11 -32.54 -31.45 20.61
N ALA A 12 -32.49 -31.36 19.28
CA ALA A 12 -31.69 -30.39 18.56
C ALA A 12 -32.36 -29.00 18.59
N ALA A 13 -31.64 -27.97 19.02
CA ALA A 13 -32.07 -26.58 18.91
C ALA A 13 -31.50 -25.97 17.62
N ALA A 14 -32.39 -25.52 16.72
CA ALA A 14 -32.03 -24.79 15.52
C ALA A 14 -31.68 -23.34 15.88
N THR A 15 -30.45 -22.90 15.56
CA THR A 15 -30.04 -21.50 15.67
C THR A 15 -30.20 -20.79 14.33
N THR A 16 -31.06 -19.78 14.29
CA THR A 16 -31.18 -18.82 13.19
C THR A 16 -29.97 -17.88 13.18
N ALA A 17 -29.19 -17.89 12.10
CA ALA A 17 -28.11 -16.93 11.90
C ALA A 17 -28.68 -15.59 11.42
N LEU A 18 -28.48 -14.53 12.21
CA LEU A 18 -28.69 -13.15 11.78
C LEU A 18 -27.64 -12.78 10.73
N ALA A 19 -28.08 -12.46 9.52
CA ALA A 19 -27.25 -11.85 8.49
C ALA A 19 -26.91 -10.40 8.91
N GLY A 20 -25.81 -10.23 9.62
CA GLY A 20 -25.24 -8.91 9.89
C GLY A 20 -24.56 -8.36 8.64
N THR A 21 -25.06 -7.24 8.13
CA THR A 21 -24.37 -6.44 7.10
C THR A 21 -23.07 -5.90 7.67
N ILE A 22 -21.93 -6.38 7.15
CA ILE A 22 -20.61 -5.90 7.55
C ILE A 22 -20.43 -4.50 6.92
N SER A 23 -20.36 -3.46 7.75
CA SER A 23 -19.97 -2.12 7.31
C SER A 23 -18.54 -2.14 6.74
N PRO A 24 -18.22 -1.37 5.69
CA PRO A 24 -16.89 -1.33 5.08
C PRO A 24 -15.76 -0.91 6.05
N GLU A 25 -16.11 -0.34 7.21
CA GLU A 25 -15.17 0.09 8.25
C GLU A 25 -14.41 -1.07 8.92
N VAL A 26 -14.80 -2.33 8.71
CA VAL A 26 -14.19 -3.49 9.38
C VAL A 26 -12.93 -4.02 8.66
N LEU A 27 -12.60 -3.55 7.46
CA LEU A 27 -11.46 -4.09 6.70
C LEU A 27 -10.08 -3.66 7.22
N PHE A 28 -9.98 -2.67 8.10
CA PHE A 28 -8.72 -2.25 8.70
C PHE A 28 -8.92 -1.94 10.19
N ARG A 29 -8.47 -2.83 11.08
CA ARG A 29 -8.11 -2.37 12.44
C ARG A 29 -6.95 -1.38 12.27
N ARG A 30 -7.22 -0.11 12.60
CA ARG A 30 -6.34 1.05 12.41
C ARG A 30 -4.98 0.92 13.12
N ASP A 31 -4.83 -0.07 13.99
CA ASP A 31 -3.69 -0.21 14.90
C ASP A 31 -2.64 -1.25 14.46
N ASP A 32 -2.92 -2.10 13.46
CA ASP A 32 -2.02 -3.20 13.03
C ASP A 32 -1.68 -3.22 11.53
N THR A 33 -2.15 -2.24 10.76
CA THR A 33 -1.79 -2.16 9.34
C THR A 33 -0.29 -1.86 9.17
N ILE A 34 0.33 -2.42 8.13
CA ILE A 34 1.68 -2.05 7.68
C ILE A 34 1.65 -0.85 6.74
N TRP A 35 0.47 -0.38 6.33
CA TRP A 35 0.32 0.73 5.39
C TRP A 35 -0.07 2.03 6.08
N CYS A 36 0.53 3.12 5.62
CA CYS A 36 0.16 4.49 5.94
C CYS A 36 -0.19 5.21 4.64
N GLY A 37 -1.32 5.90 4.56
CA GLY A 37 -1.70 6.64 3.37
C GLY A 37 -3.17 6.53 3.02
N ALA A 38 -3.48 6.51 1.72
CA ALA A 38 -4.85 6.50 1.21
C ALA A 38 -5.13 5.34 0.26
N ILE A 39 -6.32 4.75 0.39
CA ILE A 39 -6.83 3.63 -0.40
C ILE A 39 -8.17 4.06 -1.03
N GLN A 40 -8.17 4.30 -2.33
CA GLN A 40 -9.37 4.62 -3.10
C GLN A 40 -10.01 3.34 -3.61
N SER A 41 -11.15 2.94 -3.03
CA SER A 41 -11.89 1.73 -3.43
C SER A 41 -13.26 2.02 -4.07
N LYS A 42 -13.63 3.30 -4.23
CA LYS A 42 -14.86 3.70 -4.90
C LYS A 42 -14.58 3.89 -6.39
N VAL A 43 -14.74 2.81 -7.15
CA VAL A 43 -14.63 2.86 -8.62
C VAL A 43 -15.85 3.61 -9.18
N PRO A 44 -15.68 4.78 -9.81
CA PRO A 44 -16.82 5.57 -10.23
C PRO A 44 -17.49 5.06 -11.53
N SER A 45 -16.80 4.23 -12.30
CA SER A 45 -17.28 3.52 -13.49
C SER A 45 -16.20 2.56 -14.01
N GLY A 46 -16.58 1.43 -14.61
CA GLY A 46 -15.63 0.45 -15.12
C GLY A 46 -14.73 -0.15 -14.03
N HIS A 47 -13.42 -0.09 -14.25
CA HIS A 47 -12.37 -0.52 -13.30
C HIS A 47 -11.19 0.46 -13.40
N PHE A 48 -10.35 0.54 -12.36
CA PHE A 48 -9.14 1.34 -12.41
C PHE A 48 -8.10 0.76 -13.38
N THR A 49 -7.47 1.65 -14.14
CA THR A 49 -6.43 1.31 -15.13
C THR A 49 -5.15 2.10 -14.91
N ASP A 50 -5.24 3.25 -14.23
CA ASP A 50 -4.10 4.14 -14.05
C ASP A 50 -4.04 4.66 -12.63
N VAL A 51 -2.82 4.69 -12.08
CA VAL A 51 -2.50 5.40 -10.85
C VAL A 51 -1.21 6.18 -11.03
N TYR A 52 -1.16 7.37 -10.42
CA TYR A 52 -0.02 8.25 -10.43
C TYR A 52 0.23 8.84 -9.04
N GLY A 53 1.49 8.82 -8.63
CA GLY A 53 2.01 9.47 -7.44
C GLY A 53 3.17 10.39 -7.78
N GLU A 54 3.31 11.49 -7.04
CA GLU A 54 4.45 12.41 -7.19
C GLU A 54 4.84 12.99 -5.84
N TRP A 55 6.09 12.77 -5.41
CA TRP A 55 6.60 13.24 -4.12
C TRP A 55 8.04 13.70 -4.23
N VAL A 56 8.52 14.37 -3.19
CA VAL A 56 9.96 14.64 -2.99
C VAL A 56 10.52 13.52 -2.13
N ILE A 57 11.67 12.95 -2.50
CA ILE A 57 12.34 11.93 -1.69
C ILE A 57 12.67 12.53 -0.32
N PRO A 58 12.11 11.97 0.77
CA PRO A 58 12.26 12.55 2.08
C PRO A 58 13.69 12.40 2.59
N LYS A 59 14.14 13.38 3.37
CA LYS A 59 15.30 13.19 4.24
C LYS A 59 14.88 12.35 5.44
N LEU A 60 15.76 11.44 5.84
CA LEU A 60 15.54 10.50 6.93
C LEU A 60 16.39 10.85 8.15
N SER A 61 15.91 10.44 9.32
CA SER A 61 16.71 10.44 10.54
C SER A 61 16.29 9.32 11.48
N LYS A 62 17.18 8.90 12.37
CA LYS A 62 16.84 7.90 13.39
C LYS A 62 15.90 8.53 14.40
N ARG A 63 14.86 7.79 14.79
CA ARG A 63 14.07 8.14 15.97
C ARG A 63 14.91 7.87 17.23
N ASN A 64 14.61 8.55 18.33
CA ASN A 64 15.33 8.34 19.59
C ASN A 64 15.27 6.85 19.99
N GLY A 65 16.45 6.26 20.26
CA GLY A 65 16.59 4.84 20.62
C GLY A 65 16.31 3.83 19.49
N GLN A 66 16.13 4.28 18.24
CA GLN A 66 15.80 3.38 17.14
C GLN A 66 17.03 2.74 16.52
N GLY A 67 17.07 1.41 16.53
CA GLY A 67 17.82 0.57 15.60
C GLY A 67 16.91 0.01 14.51
N GLY A 68 17.49 -0.37 13.36
CA GLY A 68 16.82 -1.22 12.38
C GLY A 68 16.73 -2.66 12.86
N SER A 69 15.63 -3.33 12.50
CA SER A 69 15.41 -4.75 12.82
C SER A 69 16.03 -5.71 11.79
N THR A 70 16.74 -5.17 10.79
CA THR A 70 17.45 -5.95 9.77
C THR A 70 18.81 -6.43 10.29
N PRO A 71 19.42 -7.48 9.72
CA PRO A 71 20.78 -7.91 10.08
C PRO A 71 21.82 -6.79 9.96
N ASN A 72 21.59 -5.85 9.05
CA ASN A 72 22.46 -4.70 8.83
C ASN A 72 22.04 -3.47 9.65
N ASN A 73 21.04 -3.57 10.54
CA ASN A 73 20.50 -2.49 11.37
C ASN A 73 20.05 -1.25 10.54
N GLU A 74 19.66 -1.48 9.28
CA GLU A 74 19.15 -0.49 8.35
C GLU A 74 17.65 -0.24 8.56
N LEU A 75 17.25 1.02 8.43
CA LEU A 75 15.87 1.48 8.45
C LEU A 75 15.44 1.87 7.04
N ASN A 76 14.16 1.77 6.70
CA ASN A 76 13.71 2.18 5.37
C ASN A 76 12.29 2.75 5.33
N VAL A 77 12.00 3.48 4.26
CA VAL A 77 10.70 4.05 3.90
C VAL A 77 10.38 3.65 2.45
N PRO A 78 9.75 2.50 2.23
CA PRO A 78 9.07 2.20 0.98
C PRO A 78 7.88 3.14 0.82
N MET A 79 7.86 3.91 -0.28
CA MET A 79 6.80 4.81 -0.69
C MET A 79 6.38 4.45 -2.10
N TRP A 80 5.10 4.16 -2.31
CA TRP A 80 4.65 3.57 -3.57
C TRP A 80 3.21 3.95 -3.93
N VAL A 81 2.88 3.73 -5.19
CA VAL A 81 1.50 3.72 -5.69
C VAL A 81 1.16 2.35 -6.27
N GLY A 82 -0.11 1.99 -6.20
CA GLY A 82 -0.54 0.64 -6.58
C GLY A 82 -1.96 0.58 -7.15
N ILE A 83 -2.24 -0.57 -7.75
CA ILE A 83 -3.57 -1.03 -8.13
C ILE A 83 -3.81 -2.39 -7.45
N ASP A 84 -4.91 -2.47 -6.70
CA ASP A 84 -5.38 -3.62 -5.90
C ASP A 84 -4.57 -3.95 -4.63
N GLY A 85 -4.32 -5.22 -4.31
CA GLY A 85 -3.61 -5.64 -3.09
C GLY A 85 -4.38 -5.57 -1.76
N VAL A 86 -5.46 -4.79 -1.68
CA VAL A 86 -6.28 -4.73 -0.45
C VAL A 86 -7.09 -6.02 -0.27
N GLY A 87 -6.87 -6.69 0.86
CA GLY A 87 -7.59 -7.90 1.25
C GLY A 87 -9.11 -7.68 1.29
N GLY A 88 -9.88 -8.65 0.79
CA GLY A 88 -11.34 -8.58 0.73
C GLY A 88 -11.91 -7.71 -0.39
N ILE A 89 -11.10 -6.90 -1.07
CA ILE A 89 -11.51 -6.10 -2.24
C ILE A 89 -11.20 -6.85 -3.54
N CYS A 90 -9.95 -7.30 -3.71
CA CYS A 90 -9.53 -8.10 -4.86
C CYS A 90 -9.12 -9.52 -4.45
N ASN A 91 -10.00 -10.49 -4.67
CA ASN A 91 -9.78 -11.89 -4.31
C ASN A 91 -8.93 -12.67 -5.34
N LYS A 92 -8.36 -11.98 -6.34
CA LYS A 92 -7.44 -12.58 -7.33
C LYS A 92 -5.99 -12.57 -6.86
N GLY A 93 -5.69 -11.88 -5.76
CA GLY A 93 -4.43 -11.98 -5.02
C GLY A 93 -3.23 -11.38 -5.75
N ALA A 94 -3.45 -10.35 -6.56
CA ALA A 94 -2.38 -9.56 -7.17
C ALA A 94 -2.42 -8.11 -6.68
N LEU A 95 -1.24 -7.48 -6.73
CA LEU A 95 -1.02 -6.06 -6.54
C LEU A 95 0.06 -5.64 -7.54
N LEU A 96 -0.29 -4.71 -8.43
CA LEU A 96 0.69 -4.06 -9.29
C LEU A 96 1.07 -2.74 -8.64
N GLN A 97 2.33 -2.61 -8.25
CA GLN A 97 2.81 -1.48 -7.49
C GLN A 97 4.23 -1.09 -7.88
N ALA A 98 4.56 0.17 -7.66
CA ALA A 98 5.87 0.71 -7.95
C ALA A 98 6.13 1.94 -7.09
N GLY A 99 7.39 2.18 -6.80
CA GLY A 99 7.74 3.20 -5.83
C GLY A 99 9.23 3.42 -5.70
N THR A 100 9.57 4.07 -4.60
CA THR A 100 10.93 4.24 -4.12
C THR A 100 11.05 3.66 -2.73
N THR A 101 12.18 3.05 -2.42
CA THR A 101 12.56 2.78 -1.04
C THR A 101 13.74 3.65 -0.70
N SER A 102 13.58 4.51 0.30
CA SER A 102 14.68 5.27 0.91
C SER A 102 15.21 4.49 2.11
N PHE A 103 16.52 4.36 2.19
CA PHE A 103 17.23 3.62 3.22
C PHE A 103 18.06 4.58 4.06
N LEU A 104 18.08 4.34 5.37
CA LEU A 104 18.97 5.00 6.32
C LEU A 104 19.94 3.98 6.90
N HIS A 105 21.20 4.11 6.49
CA HIS A 105 22.29 3.22 6.85
C HIS A 105 22.75 3.45 8.30
N PRO A 106 23.39 2.45 8.96
CA PRO A 106 23.89 2.60 10.32
C PRO A 106 24.85 3.77 10.52
N ASP A 107 25.66 4.07 9.49
CA ASP A 107 26.64 5.17 9.44
C ASP A 107 25.99 6.55 9.20
N GLY A 108 24.65 6.60 9.06
CA GLY A 108 23.87 7.81 8.86
C GLY A 108 23.76 8.26 7.41
N LYS A 109 24.34 7.52 6.45
CA LYS A 109 24.14 7.80 5.03
C LYS A 109 22.75 7.39 4.59
N GLU A 110 22.29 8.01 3.50
CA GLU A 110 21.03 7.68 2.86
C GLU A 110 21.28 7.14 1.46
N SER A 111 20.43 6.21 1.03
CA SER A 111 20.30 5.83 -0.37
C SER A 111 18.83 5.72 -0.73
N THR A 112 18.49 5.83 -2.00
CA THR A 112 17.13 5.60 -2.49
C THR A 112 17.19 4.78 -3.76
N GLN A 113 16.24 3.86 -3.94
CA GLN A 113 16.12 3.08 -5.16
C GLN A 113 14.67 3.01 -5.61
N PHE A 114 14.44 3.16 -6.91
CA PHE A 114 13.16 2.80 -7.51
C PHE A 114 12.99 1.29 -7.58
N TRP A 115 11.75 0.83 -7.54
CA TRP A 115 11.39 -0.56 -7.74
C TRP A 115 10.01 -0.68 -8.37
N VAL A 116 9.77 -1.84 -8.98
CA VAL A 116 8.46 -2.25 -9.51
C VAL A 116 8.12 -3.65 -9.03
N GLU A 117 6.85 -3.95 -8.84
CA GLU A 117 6.42 -5.25 -8.35
C GLU A 117 5.04 -5.61 -8.91
N PHE A 118 4.88 -6.89 -9.24
CA PHE A 118 3.58 -7.50 -9.50
C PHE A 118 3.43 -8.67 -8.53
N PHE A 119 2.98 -8.36 -7.32
CA PHE A 119 2.85 -9.30 -6.22
C PHE A 119 1.99 -10.50 -6.67
N PRO A 120 2.33 -11.74 -6.27
CA PRO A 120 3.39 -12.15 -5.32
C PRO A 120 4.80 -12.35 -5.89
N LYS A 121 5.11 -11.87 -7.10
CA LYS A 121 6.53 -11.82 -7.51
C LYS A 121 7.27 -10.83 -6.60
N PRO A 122 8.51 -11.12 -6.17
CA PRO A 122 9.32 -10.15 -5.43
C PRO A 122 9.52 -8.84 -6.20
N ALA A 123 9.62 -7.73 -5.47
CA ALA A 123 9.97 -6.43 -6.03
C ALA A 123 11.31 -6.45 -6.79
N ALA A 124 11.31 -5.86 -7.99
CA ALA A 124 12.47 -5.70 -8.83
C ALA A 124 13.03 -4.27 -8.72
N PHE A 125 14.13 -4.11 -7.98
CA PHE A 125 14.84 -2.84 -7.89
C PHE A 125 15.43 -2.43 -9.23
N GLN A 126 15.32 -1.14 -9.53
CA GLN A 126 15.70 -0.57 -10.79
C GLN A 126 17.02 0.18 -10.65
N ASN A 127 17.98 -0.14 -11.51
CA ASN A 127 19.11 0.74 -11.75
C ASN A 127 18.60 2.00 -12.46
N PHE A 128 18.21 3.01 -11.68
CA PHE A 128 17.71 4.29 -12.12
C PHE A 128 18.00 5.34 -11.06
N GLU A 129 18.68 6.40 -11.46
CA GLU A 129 19.30 7.37 -10.56
C GLU A 129 18.28 8.20 -9.78
N VAL A 130 18.36 8.19 -8.45
CA VAL A 130 17.48 8.93 -7.54
C VAL A 130 18.18 9.22 -6.22
N ASN A 131 18.04 10.45 -5.73
CA ASN A 131 18.67 10.91 -4.50
C ASN A 131 17.63 11.56 -3.57
N THR A 132 17.98 11.67 -2.28
CA THR A 132 17.24 12.52 -1.33
C THR A 132 17.03 13.92 -1.89
N GLY A 133 15.81 14.45 -1.75
CA GLY A 133 15.43 15.76 -2.28
C GLY A 133 15.05 15.80 -3.76
N ASP A 134 15.26 14.71 -4.53
CA ASP A 134 14.72 14.65 -5.89
C ASP A 134 13.19 14.64 -5.87
N ARG A 135 12.57 15.38 -6.79
CA ARG A 135 11.15 15.27 -7.08
C ARG A 135 10.95 14.11 -8.04
N VAL A 136 10.17 13.13 -7.63
CA VAL A 136 9.93 11.89 -8.38
C VAL A 136 8.46 11.73 -8.70
N GLY A 137 8.18 10.98 -9.76
CA GLY A 137 6.84 10.55 -10.11
C GLY A 137 6.83 9.07 -10.45
N VAL A 138 5.76 8.37 -10.07
CA VAL A 138 5.51 6.99 -10.47
C VAL A 138 4.14 6.93 -11.11
N GLN A 139 4.09 6.43 -12.34
CA GLN A 139 2.85 6.14 -13.04
C GLN A 139 2.77 4.65 -13.34
N ILE A 140 1.61 4.06 -13.09
CA ILE A 140 1.31 2.67 -13.45
C ILE A 140 0.11 2.70 -14.36
N HIS A 141 0.22 2.02 -15.51
CA HIS A 141 -0.87 1.72 -16.41
C HIS A 141 -1.08 0.21 -16.46
N ALA A 142 -2.28 -0.28 -16.12
CA ALA A 142 -2.67 -1.66 -16.28
C ALA A 142 -3.13 -1.89 -17.73
N ASP A 143 -2.20 -2.29 -18.61
CA ASP A 143 -2.47 -2.65 -20.01
C ASP A 143 -3.53 -3.76 -20.13
N SER A 144 -3.58 -4.64 -19.12
CA SER A 144 -4.61 -5.65 -18.91
C SER A 144 -4.66 -6.06 -17.44
N MET A 145 -5.53 -7.01 -17.08
CA MET A 145 -5.55 -7.55 -15.71
C MET A 145 -4.28 -8.35 -15.34
N THR A 146 -3.41 -8.69 -16.29
CA THR A 146 -2.20 -9.48 -16.03
C THR A 146 -0.91 -8.82 -16.55
N LYS A 147 -1.00 -7.61 -17.10
CA LYS A 147 0.14 -6.86 -17.64
C LYS A 147 0.01 -5.39 -17.31
N GLY A 148 1.12 -4.76 -16.98
CA GLY A 148 1.18 -3.32 -16.80
C GLY A 148 2.47 -2.70 -17.29
N THR A 149 2.40 -1.41 -17.53
CA THR A 149 3.51 -0.54 -17.91
C THR A 149 3.70 0.48 -16.78
N VAL A 150 4.91 0.53 -16.25
CA VAL A 150 5.30 1.43 -15.17
C VAL A 150 6.26 2.47 -15.71
N HIS A 151 5.97 3.74 -15.46
CA HIS A 151 6.88 4.85 -15.71
C HIS A 151 7.43 5.38 -14.38
N LEU A 152 8.75 5.36 -14.27
CA LEU A 152 9.51 5.89 -13.15
C LEU A 152 10.15 7.19 -13.58
N HIS A 153 9.80 8.28 -12.94
CA HIS A 153 10.26 9.62 -13.30
C HIS A 153 11.15 10.17 -12.19
N ASN A 154 12.36 10.58 -12.56
CA ASN A 154 13.12 11.55 -11.78
C ASN A 154 12.91 12.92 -12.43
N LEU A 155 11.96 13.69 -11.90
CA LEU A 155 11.51 14.96 -12.46
C LEU A 155 12.57 16.06 -12.26
N THR A 156 13.31 16.02 -11.15
CA THR A 156 14.47 16.91 -10.93
C THR A 156 15.51 16.72 -12.02
N LYS A 157 15.84 15.46 -12.34
CA LYS A 157 16.85 15.11 -13.36
C LYS A 157 16.28 15.06 -14.78
N LYS A 158 14.98 15.26 -14.96
CA LYS A 158 14.25 15.15 -16.24
C LYS A 158 14.50 13.82 -16.97
N LYS A 159 14.59 12.72 -16.22
CA LYS A 159 14.77 11.36 -16.76
C LYS A 159 13.54 10.52 -16.47
N THR A 160 13.25 9.59 -17.39
CA THR A 160 12.17 8.61 -17.25
C THR A 160 12.71 7.22 -17.58
N LYS A 161 12.32 6.22 -16.81
CA LYS A 161 12.51 4.80 -17.12
C LYS A 161 11.14 4.14 -17.24
N THR A 162 10.93 3.38 -18.31
CA THR A 162 9.72 2.59 -18.53
C THR A 162 10.02 1.12 -18.32
N VAL A 163 9.14 0.42 -17.60
CA VAL A 163 9.26 -1.01 -17.33
C VAL A 163 7.92 -1.67 -17.60
N THR A 164 7.90 -2.70 -18.43
CA THR A 164 6.74 -3.58 -18.58
C THR A 164 6.86 -4.73 -17.59
N ILE A 165 5.74 -5.13 -16.99
CA ILE A 165 5.70 -6.17 -15.97
C ILE A 165 4.43 -7.02 -16.11
N GLU A 166 4.57 -8.32 -15.84
CA GLU A 166 3.49 -9.29 -15.97
C GLU A 166 3.19 -9.97 -14.64
N ALA A 167 1.93 -10.32 -14.44
CA ALA A 167 1.48 -11.12 -13.31
C ALA A 167 2.18 -12.49 -13.27
N PRO A 168 2.39 -13.06 -12.08
CA PRO A 168 2.65 -14.50 -11.98
C PRO A 168 1.43 -15.31 -12.43
N ALA A 169 1.67 -16.55 -12.85
CA ALA A 169 0.63 -17.44 -13.33
C ALA A 169 -0.51 -17.60 -12.29
N GLY A 170 -1.75 -17.55 -12.77
CA GLY A 170 -2.95 -17.70 -11.93
C GLY A 170 -3.29 -16.49 -11.06
N LYS A 171 -2.57 -15.37 -11.19
CA LYS A 171 -2.85 -14.10 -10.51
C LYS A 171 -3.25 -13.03 -11.52
N SER A 172 -4.13 -12.14 -11.11
CA SER A 172 -4.57 -11.00 -11.92
C SER A 172 -5.06 -9.87 -11.03
N LEU A 173 -5.04 -8.66 -11.56
CA LEU A 173 -5.75 -7.52 -11.00
C LEU A 173 -7.26 -7.73 -11.09
N CYS A 174 -7.97 -6.94 -10.29
CA CYS A 174 -9.40 -6.69 -10.34
C CYS A 174 -9.71 -5.25 -10.80
N GLY A 175 -8.76 -4.32 -10.64
CA GLY A 175 -8.92 -2.89 -10.90
C GLY A 175 -9.93 -2.23 -9.95
N LYS A 176 -9.93 -2.63 -8.68
CA LYS A 176 -10.92 -2.23 -7.68
C LYS A 176 -10.41 -1.26 -6.62
N SER A 177 -9.10 -1.11 -6.49
CA SER A 177 -8.53 -0.07 -5.65
C SER A 177 -7.30 0.58 -6.26
N LEU A 178 -7.06 1.83 -5.83
CA LEU A 178 -5.81 2.56 -6.03
C LEU A 178 -5.24 2.92 -4.68
N GLU A 179 -3.92 2.86 -4.54
CA GLU A 179 -3.25 3.14 -3.27
C GLU A 179 -2.10 4.14 -3.44
N TRP A 180 -1.88 4.96 -2.41
CA TRP A 180 -0.71 5.83 -2.24
C TRP A 180 -0.18 5.67 -0.82
N ILE A 181 0.93 4.94 -0.67
CA ILE A 181 1.28 4.30 0.60
C ILE A 181 2.75 4.48 0.97
N ILE A 182 2.99 4.79 2.24
CA ILE A 182 4.22 4.45 2.96
C ILE A 182 4.01 3.11 3.68
N GLU A 183 4.93 2.17 3.52
CA GLU A 183 4.79 0.83 4.08
C GLU A 183 5.84 0.51 5.16
N TRP A 184 5.41 -0.13 6.24
CA TRP A 184 6.28 -0.73 7.23
C TRP A 184 6.79 -2.09 6.71
N SER A 185 8.01 -2.10 6.19
CA SER A 185 8.66 -3.31 5.63
C SER A 185 9.09 -4.36 6.66
N GLY A 186 9.00 -4.06 7.96
CA GLY A 186 9.59 -4.86 9.04
C GLY A 186 10.99 -4.42 9.47
N ALA A 187 11.71 -3.63 8.66
CA ALA A 187 13.03 -3.08 8.99
C ALA A 187 13.00 -2.01 10.09
N GLY A 188 11.83 -1.40 10.33
CA GLY A 188 11.66 -0.21 11.15
C GLY A 188 11.53 1.05 10.29
N LEU A 189 10.52 1.87 10.57
CA LEU A 189 10.27 3.11 9.83
C LEU A 189 11.03 4.27 10.48
N PRO A 190 12.04 4.88 9.82
CA PRO A 190 12.79 6.01 10.35
C PRO A 190 11.88 7.25 10.47
N HIS A 191 12.40 8.32 11.07
CA HIS A 191 11.75 9.61 11.04
C HIS A 191 11.96 10.27 9.66
N PHE A 192 10.95 11.00 9.20
CA PHE A 192 10.94 11.84 8.00
C PHE A 192 10.05 13.05 8.29
N ASP A 193 10.28 14.19 7.64
CA ASP A 193 9.39 15.34 7.77
C ASP A 193 8.08 15.12 6.99
N GLY A 194 6.97 15.69 7.46
CA GLY A 194 5.68 15.53 6.80
C GLY A 194 5.66 16.12 5.39
N PHE A 195 5.11 15.38 4.42
CA PHE A 195 5.09 15.81 3.01
C PHE A 195 3.82 15.36 2.28
N ASN A 196 3.57 15.98 1.14
CA ASN A 196 2.47 15.64 0.26
C ASN A 196 2.96 14.81 -0.93
N SER A 197 2.16 13.81 -1.32
CA SER A 197 2.27 13.13 -2.60
C SER A 197 1.05 13.48 -3.45
N LYS A 198 1.27 13.93 -4.70
CA LYS A 198 0.16 14.09 -5.63
C LYS A 198 -0.54 12.77 -5.82
N ALA A 199 -1.87 12.80 -5.92
CA ALA A 199 -2.65 11.58 -6.10
C ALA A 199 -3.63 11.73 -7.26
N SER A 200 -3.47 10.89 -8.28
CA SER A 200 -4.46 10.81 -9.37
C SER A 200 -4.54 9.41 -9.93
N GLY A 201 -5.69 9.08 -10.52
CA GLY A 201 -5.88 7.84 -11.24
C GLY A 201 -6.97 7.96 -12.29
N LYS A 202 -7.09 6.93 -13.13
CA LYS A 202 -8.14 6.84 -14.15
C LYS A 202 -8.76 5.46 -14.17
N THR A 203 -10.00 5.44 -14.66
CA THR A 203 -10.73 4.21 -14.95
C THR A 203 -10.65 3.86 -16.43
N SER A 204 -10.99 2.62 -16.77
CA SER A 204 -11.14 2.13 -18.15
C SER A 204 -12.18 2.90 -18.98
N THR A 205 -13.03 3.69 -18.32
CA THR A 205 -13.99 4.61 -18.99
C THR A 205 -13.44 6.03 -19.17
N GLY A 206 -12.17 6.28 -18.81
CA GLY A 206 -11.52 7.60 -18.89
C GLY A 206 -11.83 8.54 -17.72
N LYS A 207 -12.71 8.14 -16.78
CA LYS A 207 -13.06 8.97 -15.62
C LYS A 207 -11.86 9.11 -14.68
N SER A 208 -11.53 10.35 -14.31
CA SER A 208 -10.42 10.65 -13.39
C SER A 208 -10.88 10.62 -11.93
N VAL A 209 -9.97 10.18 -11.05
CA VAL A 209 -10.12 10.17 -9.60
C VAL A 209 -8.86 10.69 -8.91
N ASN A 210 -8.96 10.99 -7.63
CA ASN A 210 -7.83 11.28 -6.73
C ASN A 210 -8.09 10.61 -5.37
N ALA A 211 -7.35 11.01 -4.32
CA ALA A 211 -7.50 10.41 -3.00
C ALA A 211 -8.74 10.88 -2.21
N LYS A 212 -9.59 11.78 -2.76
CA LYS A 212 -10.79 12.25 -2.04
C LYS A 212 -11.74 11.09 -1.74
N GLY A 213 -12.18 11.03 -0.48
CA GLY A 213 -13.08 9.99 0.01
C GLY A 213 -12.47 8.60 0.11
N SER A 214 -11.14 8.49 -0.05
CA SER A 214 -10.39 7.26 0.21
C SER A 214 -10.46 6.85 1.67
N GLN A 215 -10.37 5.54 1.91
CA GLN A 215 -10.05 5.02 3.23
C GLN A 215 -8.62 5.41 3.60
N LEU A 216 -8.39 5.73 4.86
CA LEU A 216 -7.07 6.07 5.39
C LEU A 216 -6.49 4.90 6.18
N ALA A 217 -5.18 4.72 6.04
CA ALA A 217 -4.39 3.77 6.81
C ALA A 217 -3.27 4.53 7.55
N ASP A 218 -2.93 4.07 8.75
CA ASP A 218 -1.92 4.67 9.63
C ASP A 218 -1.04 3.56 10.20
N VAL A 219 0.26 3.78 10.35
CA VAL A 219 1.16 2.77 10.95
C VAL A 219 1.31 3.05 12.44
N HIS A 220 0.79 2.15 13.27
CA HIS A 220 0.95 2.13 14.73
C HIS A 220 1.66 0.84 15.17
N ARG A 221 2.66 0.93 16.06
CA ARG A 221 3.36 -0.24 16.63
C ARG A 221 3.69 0.03 18.09
N GLY A 222 3.32 -0.91 18.96
CA GLY A 222 3.62 -0.82 20.40
C GLY A 222 3.05 0.45 21.05
N GLY A 223 1.85 0.88 20.65
CA GLY A 223 1.21 2.12 21.14
C GLY A 223 1.79 3.42 20.57
N LYS A 224 2.82 3.35 19.71
CA LYS A 224 3.41 4.51 19.04
C LYS A 224 2.94 4.60 17.59
N SER A 225 2.54 5.79 17.16
CA SER A 225 2.29 6.07 15.74
C SER A 225 3.62 6.40 15.05
N TYR A 226 3.82 5.86 13.85
CA TYR A 226 5.02 6.07 13.04
C TYR A 226 4.72 6.85 11.75
N CYS A 227 3.51 6.71 11.24
CA CYS A 227 3.05 7.46 10.08
C CYS A 227 1.53 7.58 10.14
N LYS A 228 1.03 8.77 9.82
CA LYS A 228 -0.40 9.06 9.69
C LYS A 228 -0.72 9.57 8.29
N GLY A 229 -1.69 8.93 7.64
CA GLY A 229 -2.20 9.34 6.33
C GLY A 229 -3.35 10.32 6.46
N SER A 230 -3.41 11.31 5.58
CA SER A 230 -4.57 12.18 5.41
C SER A 230 -4.71 12.64 3.96
N VAL A 231 -5.88 13.17 3.60
CA VAL A 231 -6.14 13.69 2.25
C VAL A 231 -6.29 15.20 2.32
N THR A 232 -5.58 15.91 1.44
CA THR A 232 -5.62 17.36 1.34
C THR A 232 -6.88 17.84 0.62
N ASN A 233 -7.15 19.15 0.66
CA ASN A 233 -8.26 19.76 -0.09
C ASN A 233 -8.11 19.59 -1.62
N SER A 234 -6.89 19.49 -2.15
CA SER A 234 -6.62 19.19 -3.56
C SER A 234 -6.91 17.72 -3.91
N GLY A 235 -7.03 16.85 -2.91
CA GLY A 235 -7.19 15.41 -3.10
C GLY A 235 -5.86 14.65 -3.23
N ASP A 236 -4.77 15.28 -2.78
CA ASP A 236 -3.45 14.67 -2.63
C ASP A 236 -3.34 13.98 -1.28
N VAL A 237 -2.34 13.12 -1.10
CA VAL A 237 -2.12 12.42 0.17
C VAL A 237 -1.03 13.13 0.97
N HIS A 238 -1.32 13.46 2.22
CA HIS A 238 -0.35 13.97 3.17
C HIS A 238 0.09 12.85 4.12
N PHE A 239 1.40 12.63 4.19
CA PHE A 239 2.03 11.70 5.11
C PHE A 239 2.69 12.50 6.22
N ALA A 240 2.22 12.31 7.46
CA ALA A 240 2.79 12.95 8.63
C ALA A 240 3.60 11.94 9.47
N PRO A 241 4.83 12.29 9.90
CA PRO A 241 5.47 11.53 10.96
C PRO A 241 4.70 11.74 12.27
N ASN A 242 4.68 10.71 13.11
CA ASN A 242 4.40 10.83 14.54
C ASN A 242 5.61 10.36 15.33
#